data_AF-A0A6I1H1L5-F1
#
_entry.id   AF-A0A6I1H1L5-F1
#
_cell.length_a   1.000
_cell.length_b   1.000
_cell.length_c   1.000
_cell.angle_alpha   90.00
_cell.angle_beta   90.00
_cell.angle_gamma   90.00
#
_symmetry.space_group_name_H-M   'P 1'
#
loop_
_entity.id
_entity.type
_entity.pdbx_description
1 polymer ?
#
loop_
_entity_poly.entity_id
_entity_poly.type
_entity_poly.pdbx_seq_one_letter_code
_entity_poly.pdbx_strand_id
1 'polypeptide(L)'
;MSFSAWQSAMLWCRYRREAARTFKYHLTKTMKIRSSQYEALIFFVFPTIAMGYDLHITKAGEWSQSSQTPISEVEWKSAVAADGLLKMDTTATAANPQTREIIQVSNPLMAAWIDPKTNDKHYFYYHRGEISVKNPSENAIKKMKELAVKLDAQVLGDEGEQY
;
A
#
# COMPACT_ATOMS: atom_id res chain seq x y z
N MET A 1 -20.21 -32.00 -27.29
CA MET A 1 -19.03 -31.35 -26.66
C MET A 1 -18.23 -30.69 -27.77
N SER A 2 -18.20 -29.36 -27.79
CA SER A 2 -17.98 -28.56 -29.00
C SER A 2 -16.52 -28.29 -29.34
N PHE A 3 -16.24 -28.36 -30.64
CA PHE A 3 -15.00 -28.08 -31.37
C PHE A 3 -14.44 -26.64 -31.25
N SER A 4 -14.98 -25.80 -30.36
CA SER A 4 -14.81 -24.33 -30.38
C SER A 4 -13.60 -23.79 -29.60
N ALA A 5 -12.97 -24.61 -28.75
CA ALA A 5 -11.86 -24.13 -27.89
C ALA A 5 -10.49 -24.13 -28.58
N TRP A 6 -10.28 -24.96 -29.61
CA TRP A 6 -8.98 -25.09 -30.28
C TRP A 6 -8.74 -24.09 -31.42
N GLN A 7 -9.79 -23.56 -32.06
CA GLN A 7 -9.64 -22.52 -33.08
C GLN A 7 -9.28 -21.14 -32.49
N SER A 8 -9.73 -20.84 -31.27
CA SER A 8 -9.49 -19.55 -30.61
C SER A 8 -8.04 -19.35 -30.14
N ALA A 9 -7.35 -20.42 -29.73
CA ALA A 9 -5.96 -20.35 -29.29
C ALA A 9 -4.96 -20.10 -30.45
N MET A 10 -5.26 -20.62 -31.65
CA MET A 10 -4.40 -20.39 -32.83
C MET A 10 -4.56 -18.98 -33.43
N LEU A 11 -5.75 -18.37 -33.33
CA LEU A 11 -5.99 -16.98 -33.75
C LEU A 11 -5.24 -15.97 -32.86
N TRP A 12 -5.12 -16.24 -31.55
CA TRP A 12 -4.39 -15.36 -30.62
C TRP A 12 -2.86 -15.39 -30.82
N CYS A 13 -2.30 -16.54 -31.22
CA CYS A 13 -0.86 -16.67 -31.51
C CYS A 13 -0.43 -16.11 -32.87
N ARG A 14 -1.38 -15.90 -33.81
CA ARG A 14 -1.10 -15.29 -35.12
C ARG A 14 -1.17 -13.75 -35.05
N TYR A 15 -2.11 -13.19 -34.31
CA TYR A 15 -2.24 -11.75 -34.09
C TYR A 15 -1.00 -11.14 -33.40
N ARG A 16 -0.40 -11.85 -32.44
CA ARG A 16 0.79 -11.39 -31.71
C ARG A 16 2.08 -11.39 -32.55
N ARG A 17 2.12 -12.08 -33.69
CA ARG A 17 3.31 -12.13 -34.58
C ARG A 17 3.26 -11.14 -35.75
N GLU A 18 2.09 -10.61 -36.10
CA GLU A 18 1.96 -9.58 -37.15
C GLU A 18 2.12 -8.15 -36.61
N ALA A 19 1.70 -7.87 -35.36
CA ALA A 19 1.90 -6.55 -34.74
C ALA A 19 3.37 -6.21 -34.46
N ALA A 20 4.24 -7.21 -34.34
CA ALA A 20 5.69 -7.01 -34.13
C ALA A 20 6.48 -6.81 -35.45
N ARG A 21 5.86 -7.02 -36.62
CA ARG A 21 6.51 -6.82 -37.93
C ARG A 21 6.23 -5.47 -38.57
N THR A 22 5.15 -4.79 -38.20
CA THR A 22 4.80 -3.46 -38.73
C THR A 22 5.50 -2.29 -38.03
N PHE A 23 6.02 -2.47 -36.82
CA PHE A 23 6.75 -1.39 -36.12
C PHE A 23 8.22 -1.23 -36.56
N LYS A 24 8.78 -2.22 -37.26
CA LYS A 24 10.20 -2.23 -37.66
C LYS A 24 10.47 -1.65 -39.07
N TYR A 25 9.44 -1.34 -39.84
CA TYR A 25 9.57 -0.85 -41.23
C TYR A 25 9.22 0.63 -41.46
N HIS A 26 8.97 1.40 -40.39
CA HIS A 26 8.77 2.86 -40.47
C HIS A 26 9.81 3.65 -39.66
N LEU A 27 11.04 3.13 -39.60
CA LEU A 27 12.19 3.81 -39.00
C LEU A 27 13.32 4.12 -40.00
N THR A 28 13.11 3.86 -41.29
CA THR A 28 14.13 4.13 -42.32
C THR A 28 13.49 4.68 -43.60
N LYS A 29 12.92 5.89 -43.52
CA LYS A 29 12.90 6.80 -44.67
C LYS A 29 12.69 8.24 -44.19
N THR A 30 13.60 9.10 -44.63
CA THR A 30 13.53 10.56 -44.65
C THR A 30 13.58 11.30 -43.30
N MET A 31 14.70 11.17 -42.60
CA MET A 31 15.25 12.29 -41.82
C MET A 31 15.74 13.35 -42.81
N LYS A 32 14.85 14.24 -43.25
CA LYS A 32 15.25 15.53 -43.82
C LYS A 32 15.30 16.50 -42.65
N ILE A 33 16.51 16.64 -42.13
CA ILE A 33 16.90 17.57 -41.07
C ILE A 33 16.40 18.96 -41.48
N ARG A 34 15.47 19.51 -40.71
CA ARG A 34 15.22 20.95 -40.65
C ARG A 34 15.40 21.34 -39.20
N SER A 35 16.64 21.72 -38.89
CA SER A 35 16.97 22.50 -37.72
C SER A 35 16.03 23.70 -37.64
N SER A 36 15.41 23.92 -36.48
CA SER A 36 15.04 25.24 -35.97
C SER A 36 14.00 25.13 -34.84
N GLN A 37 14.55 25.08 -33.62
CA GLN A 37 14.09 25.73 -32.38
C GLN A 37 12.97 25.04 -31.59
N TYR A 38 12.99 25.31 -30.27
CA TYR A 38 12.09 24.91 -29.18
C TYR A 38 12.51 23.66 -28.38
N GLU A 39 13.40 23.93 -27.42
CA GLU A 39 13.44 23.37 -26.06
C GLU A 39 12.11 22.79 -25.58
N ALA A 40 12.10 21.51 -25.21
CA ALA A 40 11.17 20.97 -24.21
C ALA A 40 11.78 19.70 -23.62
N LEU A 41 12.56 19.87 -22.54
CA LEU A 41 12.84 18.83 -21.57
C LEU A 41 11.52 18.35 -20.98
N ILE A 42 10.89 17.37 -21.62
CA ILE A 42 9.79 16.61 -21.01
C ILE A 42 10.44 15.69 -19.98
N PHE A 43 10.52 16.20 -18.75
CA PHE A 43 10.64 15.36 -17.57
C PHE A 43 9.42 14.45 -17.55
N PHE A 44 9.59 13.22 -18.07
CA PHE A 44 8.68 12.13 -17.76
C PHE A 44 8.77 11.87 -16.26
N VAL A 45 7.96 12.59 -15.48
CA VAL A 45 7.61 12.18 -14.13
C VAL A 45 6.76 10.94 -14.33
N PHE A 46 7.40 9.77 -14.29
CA PHE A 46 6.68 8.53 -14.11
C PHE A 46 5.91 8.67 -12.80
N PRO A 47 4.57 8.57 -12.79
CA PRO A 47 3.86 8.44 -11.53
C PRO A 47 4.39 7.17 -10.89
N THR A 48 5.15 7.31 -9.80
CA THR A 48 5.41 6.19 -8.89
C THR A 48 4.05 5.69 -8.46
N ILE A 49 3.66 4.53 -8.99
CA ILE A 49 2.53 3.78 -8.44
C ILE A 49 2.97 3.44 -7.02
N ALA A 50 2.53 4.26 -6.05
CA ALA A 50 2.69 3.95 -4.64
C ALA A 50 1.82 2.72 -4.38
N MET A 51 2.43 1.54 -4.57
CA MET A 51 1.86 0.30 -4.06
C MET A 51 1.72 0.51 -2.56
N GLY A 52 0.49 0.42 -2.06
CA GLY A 52 0.24 0.52 -0.63
C GLY A 52 0.95 -0.65 0.05
N TYR A 53 1.69 -0.36 1.11
CA TYR A 53 2.42 -1.35 1.88
C TYR A 53 2.11 -1.14 3.36
N ASP A 54 1.85 -2.24 4.05
CA ASP A 54 1.45 -2.23 5.45
C ASP A 54 2.58 -2.80 6.32
N LEU A 55 2.73 -2.22 7.51
CA LEU A 55 3.57 -2.78 8.56
C LEU A 55 2.69 -3.31 9.69
N HIS A 56 3.16 -4.36 10.34
CA HIS A 56 2.44 -5.12 11.34
C HIS A 56 3.20 -5.19 12.65
N ILE A 57 2.58 -4.82 13.75
CA ILE A 57 3.06 -5.10 15.11
C ILE A 57 2.45 -6.41 15.55
N THR A 58 3.27 -7.42 15.82
CA THR A 58 2.82 -8.77 16.21
C THR A 58 3.77 -9.45 17.19
N LYS A 59 3.24 -10.32 18.05
CA LYS A 59 4.04 -11.24 18.88
C LYS A 59 4.36 -12.55 18.16
N ALA A 60 3.66 -12.85 17.06
CA ALA A 60 3.88 -14.05 16.30
C ALA A 60 5.15 -13.95 15.45
N GLY A 61 5.74 -15.09 15.11
CA GLY A 61 6.85 -15.14 14.16
C GLY A 61 6.46 -14.65 12.77
N GLU A 62 5.19 -14.81 12.40
CA GLU A 62 4.60 -14.28 11.17
C GLU A 62 3.31 -13.52 11.46
N TRP A 63 3.14 -12.34 10.85
CA TRP A 63 2.01 -11.45 11.15
C TRP A 63 0.65 -12.09 10.79
N SER A 64 0.60 -12.92 9.76
CA SER A 64 -0.61 -13.64 9.36
C SER A 64 -1.08 -14.67 10.39
N GLN A 65 -0.20 -15.04 11.34
CA GLN A 65 -0.47 -16.00 12.41
C GLN A 65 -0.68 -15.33 13.78
N SER A 66 -0.88 -14.02 13.82
CA SER A 66 -1.04 -13.24 15.06
C SER A 66 -2.18 -13.73 15.96
N SER A 67 -3.18 -14.41 15.40
CA SER A 67 -4.26 -15.01 16.19
C SER A 67 -3.79 -16.15 17.12
N GLN A 68 -2.64 -16.76 16.86
CA GLN A 68 -2.07 -17.84 17.69
C GLN A 68 -1.38 -17.30 18.95
N THR A 69 -0.76 -16.12 18.84
CA THR A 69 -0.09 -15.42 19.95
C THR A 69 -0.53 -13.95 19.92
N PRO A 70 -1.79 -13.65 20.28
CA PRO A 70 -2.36 -12.34 20.05
C PRO A 70 -1.82 -11.29 21.01
N ILE A 71 -1.63 -10.08 20.51
CA ILE A 71 -1.71 -8.87 21.35
C ILE A 71 -3.18 -8.76 21.75
N SER A 72 -3.48 -8.82 23.05
CA SER A 72 -4.86 -8.74 23.50
C SER A 72 -5.42 -7.32 23.35
N GLU A 73 -6.74 -7.19 23.23
CA GLU A 73 -7.38 -5.87 23.18
C GLU A 73 -7.09 -5.02 24.43
N VAL A 74 -6.94 -5.67 25.59
CA VAL A 74 -6.65 -5.01 26.86
C VAL A 74 -5.23 -4.46 26.85
N GLU A 75 -4.25 -5.23 26.37
CA GLU A 75 -2.87 -4.76 26.18
C GLU A 75 -2.83 -3.59 25.22
N TRP A 76 -3.52 -3.69 24.08
CA TRP A 76 -3.57 -2.62 23.09
C TRP A 76 -4.18 -1.33 23.66
N LYS A 77 -5.36 -1.43 24.29
CA LYS A 77 -6.01 -0.28 24.94
C LYS A 77 -5.12 0.36 26.00
N SER A 78 -4.44 -0.46 26.79
CA SER A 78 -3.52 0.02 27.84
C SER A 78 -2.30 0.72 27.24
N ALA A 79 -1.73 0.19 26.16
CA ALA A 79 -0.60 0.79 25.46
C ALA A 79 -0.97 2.15 24.85
N VAL A 80 -2.14 2.25 24.21
CA VAL A 80 -2.65 3.53 23.68
C VAL A 80 -2.87 4.55 24.80
N ALA A 81 -3.50 4.16 25.90
CA ALA A 81 -3.75 5.04 27.03
C ALA A 81 -2.45 5.55 27.68
N ALA A 82 -1.44 4.68 27.78
CA ALA A 82 -0.13 5.02 28.35
C ALA A 82 0.75 5.89 27.43
N ASP A 83 0.46 5.95 26.14
CA ASP A 83 1.31 6.66 25.17
C ASP A 83 1.14 8.18 25.18
N GLY A 84 -0.06 8.67 25.50
CA GLY A 84 -0.38 10.10 25.58
C GLY A 84 -0.54 10.82 24.24
N LEU A 85 0.09 10.33 23.16
CA LEU A 85 -0.05 10.88 21.80
C LEU A 85 -0.98 10.05 20.91
N LEU A 86 -1.08 8.74 21.14
CA LEU A 86 -2.12 7.91 20.52
C LEU A 86 -3.47 8.19 21.15
N LYS A 87 -4.51 8.19 20.32
CA LYS A 87 -5.91 8.30 20.76
C LYS A 87 -6.73 7.22 20.10
N MET A 88 -7.58 6.55 20.86
CA MET A 88 -8.63 5.72 20.27
C MET A 88 -9.50 6.60 19.39
N ASP A 89 -9.57 6.25 18.11
CA ASP A 89 -10.32 6.96 17.08
C ASP A 89 -11.19 5.91 16.40
N THR A 90 -12.39 5.68 16.92
CA THR A 90 -13.20 4.52 16.57
C THR A 90 -13.94 4.68 15.24
N THR A 91 -13.76 5.80 14.55
CA THR A 91 -14.49 6.12 13.33
C THR A 91 -13.63 6.91 12.36
N ALA A 92 -13.32 6.33 11.20
CA ALA A 92 -12.71 7.04 10.09
C ALA A 92 -13.79 7.35 9.04
N THR A 93 -13.84 8.60 8.59
CA THR A 93 -14.73 9.04 7.51
C THR A 93 -13.91 9.46 6.30
N ALA A 94 -14.25 8.94 5.13
CA ALA A 94 -13.73 9.39 3.85
C ALA A 94 -14.89 9.69 2.90
N ALA A 95 -14.79 10.76 2.12
CA ALA A 95 -15.75 11.02 1.06
C ALA A 95 -15.30 10.28 -0.21
N ASN A 96 -16.21 9.54 -0.84
CA ASN A 96 -15.97 9.01 -2.17
C ASN A 96 -15.79 10.20 -3.14
N PRO A 97 -14.66 10.32 -3.84
CA PRO A 97 -14.39 11.48 -4.70
C PRO A 97 -15.35 11.57 -5.90
N GLN A 98 -16.00 10.48 -6.31
CA GLN A 98 -16.93 10.45 -7.43
C GLN A 98 -18.38 10.65 -6.99
N THR A 99 -18.83 9.91 -5.98
CA THR A 99 -20.24 9.92 -5.53
C THR A 99 -20.52 10.93 -4.42
N ARG A 100 -19.47 11.44 -3.75
CA ARG A 100 -19.53 12.25 -2.52
C ARG A 100 -20.20 11.54 -1.34
N GLU A 101 -20.46 10.24 -1.45
CA GLU A 101 -20.95 9.43 -0.34
C GLU A 101 -19.88 9.38 0.76
N ILE A 102 -20.32 9.52 2.02
CA ILE A 102 -19.43 9.38 3.17
C ILE A 102 -19.30 7.89 3.47
N ILE A 103 -18.10 7.35 3.24
CA ILE A 103 -17.71 6.02 3.67
C ILE A 103 -17.23 6.14 5.11
N GLN A 104 -17.97 5.53 6.03
CA GLN A 104 -17.61 5.45 7.44
C GLN A 104 -17.10 4.05 7.76
N VAL A 105 -15.87 3.96 8.24
CA VAL A 105 -15.30 2.73 8.79
C VAL A 105 -15.31 2.85 10.30
N SER A 106 -15.99 1.92 10.97
CA SER A 106 -16.00 1.81 12.43
C SER A 106 -15.14 0.63 12.85
N ASN A 107 -14.11 0.90 13.66
CA ASN A 107 -13.34 -0.12 14.35
C ASN A 107 -13.10 0.37 15.78
N PRO A 108 -13.70 -0.26 16.81
CA PRO A 108 -13.58 0.19 18.20
C PRO A 108 -12.16 0.09 18.76
N LEU A 109 -11.25 -0.56 18.04
CA LEU A 109 -9.85 -0.77 18.41
C LEU A 109 -8.88 -0.03 17.48
N MET A 110 -9.38 0.87 16.63
CA MET A 110 -8.53 1.76 15.84
C MET A 110 -8.03 2.90 16.71
N ALA A 111 -6.73 3.19 16.59
CA ALA A 111 -6.13 4.37 17.18
C ALA A 111 -5.56 5.29 16.09
N ALA A 112 -5.59 6.59 16.33
CA ALA A 112 -4.92 7.58 15.52
C ALA A 112 -3.70 8.11 16.25
N TRP A 113 -2.62 8.28 15.51
CA TRP A 113 -1.44 9.02 15.92
C TRP A 113 -1.23 10.17 14.94
N ILE A 114 -0.92 11.35 15.47
CA ILE A 114 -0.54 12.51 14.68
C ILE A 114 0.92 12.80 15.04
N ASP A 115 1.79 12.78 14.03
CA ASP A 115 3.20 13.10 14.23
C ASP A 115 3.32 14.56 14.73
N PRO A 116 3.91 14.80 15.92
CA PRO A 116 4.05 16.15 16.46
C PRO A 116 4.98 17.05 15.64
N LYS A 117 5.80 16.49 14.73
CA LYS A 117 6.75 17.23 13.90
C LYS A 117 6.20 17.56 12.52
N THR A 118 5.58 16.58 11.86
CA THR A 118 5.09 16.75 10.48
C THR A 118 3.58 16.99 10.39
N ASN A 119 2.86 16.73 11.48
CA ASN A 119 1.39 16.73 11.54
C ASN A 119 0.73 15.68 10.63
N ASP A 120 1.49 14.68 10.18
CA ASP A 120 0.96 13.54 9.43
C ASP A 120 0.15 12.63 10.34
N LYS A 121 -1.05 12.24 9.88
CA LYS A 121 -1.94 11.33 10.62
C LYS A 121 -1.78 9.90 10.11
N HIS A 122 -1.51 8.98 11.03
CA HIS A 122 -1.48 7.54 10.77
C HIS A 122 -2.52 6.82 11.64
N TYR A 123 -3.23 5.88 11.03
CA TYR A 123 -4.16 5.00 11.73
C TYR A 123 -3.47 3.67 12.04
N PHE A 124 -3.62 3.23 13.28
CA PHE A 124 -3.19 1.95 13.81
C PHE A 124 -4.43 1.07 13.92
N TYR A 125 -4.52 0.08 13.03
CA TYR A 125 -5.66 -0.82 12.92
C TYR A 125 -5.39 -2.08 13.70
N TYR A 126 -6.10 -2.29 14.80
CA TYR A 126 -6.08 -3.58 15.45
C TYR A 126 -6.97 -4.58 14.70
N HIS A 127 -6.42 -5.75 14.38
CA HIS A 127 -7.15 -6.88 13.82
C HIS A 127 -6.54 -8.21 14.26
N ARG A 128 -7.36 -9.16 14.77
CA ARG A 128 -6.94 -10.54 15.08
C ARG A 128 -5.62 -10.68 15.86
N GLY A 129 -5.33 -9.76 16.77
CA GLY A 129 -4.14 -9.81 17.62
C GLY A 129 -2.88 -9.16 17.05
N GLU A 130 -2.98 -8.44 15.93
CA GLU A 130 -1.93 -7.55 15.42
C GLU A 130 -2.42 -6.11 15.28
N ILE A 131 -1.47 -5.19 15.12
CA ILE A 131 -1.73 -3.79 14.82
C ILE A 131 -1.04 -3.42 13.50
N SER A 132 -1.83 -3.07 12.49
CA SER A 132 -1.34 -2.68 11.17
C SER A 132 -1.38 -1.17 10.96
N VAL A 133 -0.39 -0.65 10.23
CA VAL A 133 -0.35 0.74 9.77
C VAL A 133 -0.06 0.76 8.28
N LYS A 134 -0.95 1.42 7.53
CA LYS A 134 -0.82 1.57 6.09
C LYS A 134 0.09 2.73 5.70
N ASN A 135 1.03 2.46 4.80
CA ASN A 135 1.99 3.43 4.27
C ASN A 135 2.63 4.29 5.39
N PRO A 136 3.26 3.67 6.40
CA PRO A 136 3.82 4.42 7.52
C PRO A 136 4.96 5.32 7.04
N SER A 137 5.01 6.55 7.55
CA SER A 137 6.19 7.42 7.42
C SER A 137 7.33 6.89 8.30
N GLU A 138 8.57 7.34 8.07
CA GLU A 138 9.72 6.98 8.92
C GLU A 138 9.49 7.25 10.41
N ASN A 139 8.78 8.33 10.73
CA ASN A 139 8.44 8.65 12.11
C ASN A 139 7.33 7.73 12.65
N ALA A 140 6.38 7.32 11.81
CA ALA A 140 5.41 6.29 12.17
C ALA A 140 6.07 4.93 12.39
N ILE A 141 7.06 4.54 11.58
CA ILE A 141 7.83 3.30 11.79
C ILE A 141 8.54 3.33 13.14
N LYS A 142 9.18 4.46 13.51
CA LYS A 142 9.77 4.63 14.85
C LYS A 142 8.73 4.48 15.94
N LYS A 143 7.55 5.08 15.76
CA LYS A 143 6.43 4.94 16.69
C LYS A 143 5.96 3.50 16.83
N MET A 144 5.89 2.75 15.73
CA MET A 144 5.55 1.33 15.74
C MET A 144 6.57 0.52 16.54
N LYS A 145 7.87 0.79 16.37
CA LYS A 145 8.95 0.13 17.15
C LYS A 145 8.84 0.44 18.65
N GLU A 146 8.55 1.68 19.02
CA GLU A 146 8.33 2.05 20.42
C GLU A 146 7.16 1.27 21.04
N LEU A 147 6.06 1.12 20.30
CA LEU A 147 4.91 0.32 20.73
C LEU A 147 5.22 -1.17 20.80
N ALA A 148 5.96 -1.69 19.82
CA ALA A 148 6.36 -3.09 19.77
C ALA A 148 7.15 -3.48 21.04
N VAL A 149 8.10 -2.64 21.47
CA VAL A 149 8.82 -2.84 22.74
C VAL A 149 7.87 -2.86 23.94
N LYS A 150 6.91 -1.93 24.03
CA LYS A 150 5.94 -1.89 25.13
C LYS A 150 5.01 -3.10 25.16
N LEU A 151 4.74 -3.68 24.00
CA LEU A 151 3.82 -4.81 23.81
C LEU A 151 4.54 -6.17 23.82
N ASP A 152 5.86 -6.21 24.03
CA ASP A 152 6.69 -7.41 23.89
C ASP A 152 6.48 -8.10 22.52
N ALA A 153 6.52 -7.29 21.47
CA ALA A 153 6.20 -7.64 20.09
C ALA A 153 7.32 -7.19 19.13
N GLN A 154 7.18 -7.55 17.85
CA GLN A 154 8.07 -7.15 16.76
C GLN A 154 7.30 -6.41 15.65
N VAL A 155 8.03 -5.72 14.77
CA VAL A 155 7.48 -5.06 13.59
C VAL A 155 7.88 -5.84 12.35
N LEU A 156 6.89 -6.32 11.60
CA LEU A 156 7.06 -7.08 10.37
C LEU A 156 6.42 -6.36 9.19
N GLY A 157 7.00 -6.57 8.02
CA GLY A 157 6.42 -6.20 6.74
C GLY A 157 5.38 -7.18 6.21
N ASP A 158 4.71 -6.78 5.12
CA ASP A 158 3.79 -7.64 4.38
C ASP A 158 4.45 -8.99 3.98
N GLU A 159 5.74 -8.97 3.64
CA GLU A 159 6.51 -10.16 3.24
C GLU A 159 7.26 -10.82 4.42
N GLY A 160 6.98 -10.40 5.65
CA GLY A 160 7.57 -10.95 6.88
C GLY A 160 8.98 -10.41 7.21
N GLU A 161 9.47 -9.42 6.48
CA GLU A 161 10.74 -8.78 6.77
C GLU A 161 10.69 -7.95 8.06
N GLN A 162 11.75 -8.02 8.87
CA GLN A 162 11.83 -7.30 10.14
C GLN A 162 12.22 -5.83 9.94
N TYR A 163 11.60 -4.94 10.73
CA TYR A 163 11.90 -3.51 10.76
C TYR A 163 12.61 -3.09 12.04
#